data_AF-A0A317M6X1-F1
#
_entry.id   AF-A0A317M6X1-F1
#
_cell.length_a   1.000
_cell.length_b   1.000
_cell.length_c   1.000
_cell.angle_alpha   90.00
_cell.angle_beta   90.00
_cell.angle_gamma   90.00
#
_symmetry.space_group_name_H-M   'P 1'
#
loop_
_entity.id
_entity.type
_entity.pdbx_description
1 polymer ?
#
loop_
_entity_poly.entity_id
_entity_poly.type
_entity_poly.pdbx_seq_one_letter_code
_entity_poly.pdbx_strand_id
1 'polypeptide(L)'
;MRRVREEEVEYPDDTYTLLDGDLFTGEVVEYEDGVAVELTTYHEGIAEGPRLSWNEDGQLISQGYMGRLIGAVGPWHEWDRDGNLIREIVFDEAGNIRLIREWDAHGNFSGEEKRKPYRIPRSVRTGDRGPLRWR
;
A
#
# COMPACT_ATOMS: atom_id res chain seq x y z
N MET A 1 -6.98 9.32 16.99
CA MET A 1 -6.86 9.35 15.51
C MET A 1 -8.25 9.63 14.96
N ARG A 2 -8.40 10.56 14.00
CA ARG A 2 -9.71 10.87 13.38
C ARG A 2 -10.01 9.79 12.33
N ARG A 3 -11.25 9.30 12.28
CA ARG A 3 -11.74 8.38 11.23
C ARG A 3 -12.91 9.04 10.51
N VAL A 4 -12.86 9.02 9.18
CA VAL A 4 -13.89 9.58 8.29
C VAL A 4 -14.20 8.57 7.18
N ARG A 5 -15.29 8.80 6.47
CA ARG A 5 -15.61 8.03 5.27
C ARG A 5 -14.95 8.62 4.04
N GLU A 6 -14.78 7.81 3.01
CA GLU A 6 -14.22 8.27 1.73
C GLU A 6 -15.00 9.46 1.15
N GLU A 7 -16.34 9.48 1.28
CA GLU A 7 -17.16 10.58 0.77
C GLU A 7 -16.94 11.93 1.48
N GLU A 8 -16.26 11.94 2.63
CA GLU A 8 -15.97 13.15 3.39
C GLU A 8 -14.64 13.81 2.99
N VAL A 9 -13.75 13.09 2.30
CA VAL A 9 -12.42 13.59 1.91
C VAL A 9 -12.35 13.96 0.44
N GLU A 10 -11.37 14.79 0.11
CA GLU A 10 -11.11 15.26 -1.25
C GLU A 10 -9.75 14.75 -1.73
N TYR A 11 -9.69 14.30 -2.99
CA TYR A 11 -8.46 13.87 -3.65
C TYR A 11 -8.13 14.83 -4.80
N PRO A 12 -7.40 15.94 -4.54
CA PRO A 12 -6.99 16.87 -5.60
C PRO A 12 -6.08 16.21 -6.65
N ASP A 13 -5.35 15.17 -6.26
CA ASP A 13 -4.52 14.30 -7.10
C ASP A 13 -4.34 12.92 -6.43
N ASP A 14 -3.54 12.03 -7.04
CA ASP A 14 -3.29 10.68 -6.54
C ASP A 14 -2.35 10.62 -5.31
N THR A 15 -1.87 11.77 -4.81
CA THR A 15 -0.88 11.86 -3.73
C THR A 15 -1.48 12.38 -2.44
N TYR A 16 -2.35 13.38 -2.52
CA TYR A 16 -2.87 14.10 -1.37
C TYR A 16 -4.35 13.81 -1.11
N THR A 17 -4.67 13.73 0.17
CA THR A 17 -6.02 13.61 0.71
C THR A 17 -6.29 14.79 1.63
N LEU A 18 -7.36 15.52 1.34
CA LEU A 18 -7.78 16.69 2.09
C LEU A 18 -9.09 16.43 2.82
N LEU A 19 -9.33 17.20 3.88
CA LEU A 19 -10.61 17.26 4.56
C LEU A 19 -10.92 18.72 4.84
N ASP A 20 -12.01 19.22 4.25
CA ASP A 20 -12.37 20.64 4.26
C ASP A 20 -11.24 21.54 3.70
N GLY A 21 -10.53 21.07 2.67
CA GLY A 21 -9.40 21.77 2.05
C GLY A 21 -8.04 21.68 2.76
N ASP A 22 -7.95 21.07 3.95
CA ASP A 22 -6.70 20.90 4.70
C ASP A 22 -6.13 19.47 4.59
N LEU A 23 -4.79 19.32 4.65
CA LEU A 23 -4.13 18.00 4.61
C LEU A 23 -4.64 17.08 5.72
N PHE A 24 -5.23 15.94 5.32
CA PHE A 24 -5.87 15.04 6.25
C PHE A 24 -4.86 14.18 7.03
N THR A 25 -5.11 13.98 8.33
CA THR A 25 -4.38 13.02 9.16
C THR A 25 -5.38 12.19 9.95
N GLY A 26 -5.41 10.88 9.68
CA GLY A 26 -6.42 9.99 10.21
C GLY A 26 -6.60 8.74 9.35
N GLU A 27 -7.75 8.10 9.52
CA GLU A 27 -8.16 6.91 8.77
C GLU A 27 -9.34 7.28 7.87
N VAL A 28 -9.29 6.88 6.61
CA VAL A 28 -10.43 6.93 5.69
C VAL A 28 -10.96 5.51 5.53
N VAL A 29 -12.28 5.34 5.59
CA VAL A 29 -12.95 4.07 5.33
C VAL A 29 -13.84 4.19 4.11
N GLU A 30 -13.61 3.32 3.13
CA GLU A 30 -14.43 3.17 1.94
C GLU A 30 -15.55 2.15 2.20
N TYR A 31 -16.75 2.44 1.70
CA TYR A 31 -17.91 1.57 1.81
C TYR A 31 -18.53 1.30 0.44
N GLU A 32 -18.81 0.03 0.14
CA GLU A 32 -19.63 -0.39 -0.99
C GLU A 32 -20.92 -1.01 -0.47
N ASP A 33 -22.08 -0.55 -0.97
CA ASP A 33 -23.41 -1.02 -0.56
C ASP A 33 -23.63 -1.04 0.99
N GLY A 34 -22.96 -0.14 1.70
CA GLY A 34 -23.03 -0.01 3.16
C GLY A 34 -22.10 -0.95 3.94
N VAL A 35 -21.27 -1.74 3.26
CA VAL A 35 -20.23 -2.62 3.84
C VAL A 35 -18.87 -1.96 3.68
N ALA A 36 -18.04 -1.96 4.73
CA ALA A 36 -16.69 -1.43 4.66
C ALA A 36 -15.81 -2.34 3.79
N VAL A 37 -15.15 -1.78 2.79
CA VAL A 37 -14.30 -2.55 1.85
C VAL A 37 -12.81 -2.22 2.02
N GLU A 38 -12.48 -1.01 2.46
CA GLU A 38 -11.10 -0.58 2.65
C GLU A 38 -10.96 0.42 3.81
N LEU A 39 -9.83 0.35 4.52
CA LEU A 39 -9.36 1.37 5.44
C LEU A 39 -7.94 1.75 5.06
N THR A 40 -7.72 3.05 4.82
CA THR A 40 -6.39 3.60 4.54
C THR A 40 -6.04 4.68 5.55
N THR A 41 -4.81 4.60 6.08
CA THR A 41 -4.27 5.58 7.03
C THR A 41 -3.50 6.67 6.30
N TYR A 42 -3.77 7.92 6.65
CA TYR A 42 -3.13 9.10 6.08
C TYR A 42 -2.43 9.93 7.16
N HIS A 43 -1.30 10.50 6.79
CA HIS A 43 -0.55 11.47 7.59
C HIS A 43 -0.10 12.62 6.68
N GLU A 44 -0.50 13.85 7.05
CA GLU A 44 -0.30 15.06 6.23
C GLU A 44 -0.76 14.87 4.77
N GLY A 45 -1.93 14.28 4.60
CA GLY A 45 -2.58 14.00 3.32
C GLY A 45 -1.99 12.85 2.53
N ILE A 46 -0.90 12.22 2.97
CA ILE A 46 -0.25 11.12 2.23
C ILE A 46 -0.57 9.79 2.91
N ALA A 47 -0.87 8.77 2.12
CA ALA A 47 -1.05 7.40 2.63
C ALA A 47 0.24 6.93 3.35
N GLU A 48 0.14 6.76 4.65
CA GLU A 48 1.22 6.39 5.56
C GLU A 48 0.60 5.73 6.78
N GLY A 49 0.84 4.43 6.97
CA GLY A 49 0.22 3.69 8.06
C GLY A 49 -0.43 2.36 7.65
N PRO A 50 -1.18 1.73 8.55
CA PRO A 50 -1.94 0.53 8.26
C PRO A 50 -2.92 0.72 7.09
N ARG A 51 -3.04 -0.32 6.25
CA ARG A 51 -4.09 -0.46 5.25
C ARG A 51 -4.74 -1.83 5.39
N LEU A 52 -6.07 -1.88 5.38
CA LEU A 52 -6.87 -3.09 5.54
C LEU A 52 -7.94 -3.13 4.45
N SER A 53 -8.30 -4.32 3.99
CA SER A 53 -9.45 -4.52 3.12
C SER A 53 -10.26 -5.75 3.51
N TRP A 54 -11.57 -5.65 3.27
CA TRP A 54 -12.55 -6.68 3.62
C TRP A 54 -13.34 -7.11 2.39
N ASN A 55 -13.87 -8.33 2.43
CA ASN A 55 -14.84 -8.79 1.43
C ASN A 55 -16.27 -8.31 1.75
N GLU A 56 -17.22 -8.64 0.87
CA GLU A 56 -18.65 -8.31 1.00
C GLU A 56 -19.29 -8.84 2.31
N ASP A 57 -18.73 -9.91 2.88
CA ASP A 57 -19.18 -10.49 4.16
C ASP A 57 -18.54 -9.80 5.38
N GLY A 58 -17.69 -8.79 5.17
CA GLY A 58 -16.96 -8.06 6.22
C GLY A 58 -15.76 -8.83 6.80
N GLN A 59 -15.31 -9.90 6.14
CA GLN A 59 -14.12 -10.65 6.55
C GLN A 59 -12.86 -10.00 5.97
N LEU A 60 -11.79 -9.94 6.78
CA LEU A 60 -10.52 -9.37 6.36
C LEU A 60 -9.89 -10.23 5.27
N ILE A 61 -9.55 -9.62 4.14
CA ILE A 61 -8.92 -10.30 3.00
C ILE A 61 -7.51 -9.80 2.72
N SER A 62 -7.15 -8.60 3.19
CA SER A 62 -5.77 -8.12 3.08
C SER A 62 -5.43 -7.09 4.14
N GLN A 63 -4.16 -7.08 4.56
CA GLN A 63 -3.62 -6.14 5.54
C GLN A 63 -2.14 -5.94 5.31
N GLY A 64 -1.71 -4.68 5.40
CA GLY A 64 -0.30 -4.33 5.42
C GLY A 64 -0.07 -2.90 5.90
N TYR A 65 1.10 -2.37 5.55
CA TYR A 65 1.51 -1.02 5.93
C TYR A 65 1.98 -0.25 4.70
N MET A 66 1.59 1.02 4.62
CA MET A 66 1.98 1.96 3.57
C MET A 66 3.09 2.87 4.11
N GLY A 67 4.20 2.93 3.38
CA GLY A 67 5.28 3.90 3.58
C GLY A 67 5.03 5.16 2.77
N ARG A 68 5.27 6.32 3.38
CA ARG A 68 5.05 7.64 2.78
C ARG A 68 5.78 7.76 1.44
N LEU A 69 5.02 7.95 0.35
CA LEU A 69 5.51 8.04 -1.05
C LEU A 69 6.29 6.80 -1.56
N ILE A 70 6.23 5.68 -0.84
CA ILE A 70 6.93 4.43 -1.19
C ILE A 70 5.95 3.36 -1.66
N GLY A 71 4.73 3.34 -1.08
CA GLY A 71 3.78 2.25 -1.26
C GLY A 71 3.88 1.21 -0.14
N ALA A 72 3.60 -0.06 -0.43
CA ALA A 72 3.65 -1.12 0.57
C ALA A 72 5.06 -1.31 1.16
N VAL A 73 5.17 -1.43 2.48
CA VAL A 73 6.41 -1.69 3.22
C VAL A 73 6.18 -2.77 4.28
N GLY A 74 7.21 -3.56 4.58
CA GLY A 74 7.11 -4.64 5.55
C GLY A 74 6.21 -5.79 5.05
N PRO A 75 5.65 -6.61 5.96
CA PRO A 75 4.81 -7.73 5.58
C PRO A 75 3.40 -7.27 5.17
N TRP A 76 2.91 -7.86 4.09
CA TRP A 76 1.55 -7.75 3.58
C TRP A 76 0.93 -9.13 3.55
N HIS A 77 -0.24 -9.30 4.14
CA HIS A 77 -0.92 -10.58 4.26
C HIS A 77 -2.21 -10.57 3.43
N GLU A 78 -2.53 -11.70 2.83
CA GLU A 78 -3.78 -11.95 2.12
C GLU A 78 -4.44 -13.22 2.66
N TRP A 79 -5.75 -13.16 2.91
CA TRP A 79 -6.56 -14.26 3.41
C TRP A 79 -7.64 -14.65 2.41
N ASP A 80 -8.03 -15.92 2.42
CA ASP A 80 -9.21 -16.39 1.68
C ASP A 80 -10.53 -16.03 2.41
N ARG A 81 -11.67 -16.40 1.82
CA ARG A 81 -13.00 -16.16 2.40
C ARG A 81 -13.28 -16.96 3.68
N ASP A 82 -12.50 -17.98 3.97
CA ASP A 82 -12.62 -18.75 5.21
C ASP A 82 -11.71 -18.19 6.30
N GLY A 83 -10.92 -17.16 6.00
CA GLY A 83 -9.99 -16.51 6.90
C GLY A 83 -8.64 -17.21 7.01
N ASN A 84 -8.32 -18.14 6.09
CA ASN A 84 -7.01 -18.79 6.05
C ASN A 84 -5.99 -17.87 5.37
N LEU A 85 -4.81 -17.73 5.97
CA LEU A 85 -3.70 -17.03 5.33
C LEU A 85 -3.28 -17.83 4.10
N ILE A 86 -3.36 -17.21 2.92
CA ILE A 86 -2.95 -17.84 1.66
C ILE A 86 -1.66 -17.24 1.11
N ARG A 87 -1.32 -16.00 1.51
CA ARG A 87 -0.15 -15.30 0.98
C ARG A 87 0.43 -14.27 1.95
N GLU A 88 1.75 -14.18 1.95
CA GLU A 88 2.53 -13.13 2.63
C GLU A 88 3.53 -12.58 1.61
N ILE A 89 3.54 -11.25 1.44
CA ILE A 89 4.51 -10.53 0.62
C ILE A 89 5.29 -9.62 1.54
N VAL A 90 6.61 -9.76 1.58
CA VAL A 90 7.48 -8.89 2.39
C VAL A 90 8.15 -7.86 1.49
N PHE A 91 7.84 -6.60 1.72
CA PHE A 91 8.43 -5.44 1.05
C PHE A 91 9.58 -4.85 1.89
N ASP A 92 10.64 -4.37 1.23
CA ASP A 92 11.67 -3.56 1.90
C ASP A 92 11.25 -2.08 2.04
N GLU A 93 12.09 -1.29 2.71
CA GLU A 93 11.85 0.15 2.94
C GLU A 93 11.76 0.98 1.66
N ALA A 94 12.14 0.42 0.50
CA ALA A 94 12.03 1.06 -0.80
C ALA A 94 10.86 0.48 -1.63
N GLY A 95 9.99 -0.32 -1.02
CA GLY A 95 8.81 -0.90 -1.66
C GLY A 95 9.12 -2.10 -2.57
N ASN A 96 10.34 -2.66 -2.52
CA ASN A 96 10.67 -3.82 -3.34
C ASN A 96 10.22 -5.11 -2.64
N ILE A 97 9.57 -6.00 -3.39
CA ILE A 97 9.28 -7.36 -2.91
C ILE A 97 10.59 -8.09 -2.65
N ARG A 98 10.74 -8.65 -1.44
CA ARG A 98 11.89 -9.44 -0.99
C ARG A 98 11.58 -10.91 -0.85
N LEU A 99 10.36 -11.21 -0.44
CA LEU A 99 9.89 -12.55 -0.17
C LEU A 99 8.41 -12.63 -0.50
N ILE A 100 8.01 -13.73 -1.12
CA ILE A 100 6.63 -14.16 -1.22
C ILE A 100 6.56 -15.53 -0.55
N ARG A 101 5.59 -15.74 0.33
CA ARG A 101 5.23 -17.04 0.89
C ARG A 101 3.78 -17.33 0.55
N GLU A 102 3.51 -18.60 0.27
CA GLU A 102 2.17 -19.08 -0.07
C GLU A 102 1.81 -20.27 0.80
N TRP A 103 0.52 -20.40 1.08
CA TRP A 103 -0.08 -21.51 1.80
C TRP A 103 -1.29 -22.01 1.03
N ASP A 104 -1.60 -23.30 1.17
CA ASP A 104 -2.86 -23.85 0.68
C ASP A 104 -4.05 -23.50 1.60
N ALA A 105 -5.27 -23.82 1.17
CA ALA A 105 -6.49 -23.57 1.94
C ALA A 105 -6.59 -24.34 3.27
N HIS A 106 -5.65 -25.24 3.54
CA HIS A 106 -5.55 -25.95 4.82
C HIS A 106 -4.47 -25.36 5.74
N GLY A 107 -3.82 -24.27 5.31
CA GLY A 107 -2.74 -23.62 6.03
C GLY A 107 -1.39 -24.34 5.92
N ASN A 108 -1.25 -25.30 4.99
CA ASN A 108 0.04 -25.93 4.75
C ASN A 108 0.89 -25.02 3.87
N PHE A 109 2.15 -24.84 4.25
CA PHE A 109 3.10 -24.07 3.47
C PHE A 109 3.31 -24.68 2.08
N SER A 110 3.00 -23.93 1.03
CA SER A 110 3.07 -24.39 -0.36
C SER A 110 4.34 -23.92 -1.07
N GLY A 111 4.93 -22.78 -0.68
CA GLY A 111 6.19 -22.33 -1.27
C GLY A 111 6.72 -20.99 -0.76
N GLU A 112 7.99 -20.72 -1.08
CA GLU A 112 8.60 -19.39 -0.94
C GLU A 112 9.37 -18.97 -2.20
N GLU A 113 9.29 -17.68 -2.53
CA GLU A 113 10.10 -17.04 -3.58
C GLU A 113 10.87 -15.86 -2.99
N LYS A 114 12.21 -15.90 -3.06
CA LYS A 114 13.08 -14.80 -2.61
C LYS A 114 13.54 -13.95 -3.80
N ARG A 115 13.34 -12.63 -3.70
CA ARG A 115 13.74 -11.66 -4.74
C ARG A 115 14.90 -10.79 -4.28
N LYS A 116 15.82 -10.54 -5.22
CA LYS A 116 16.86 -9.52 -5.05
C LYS A 116 16.22 -8.14 -5.22
N PRO A 117 16.67 -7.12 -4.48
CA PRO A 117 16.12 -5.78 -4.66
C PRO A 117 16.41 -5.32 -6.08
N TYR A 118 15.46 -4.64 -6.69
CA TYR A 118 15.72 -3.90 -7.91
C TYR A 118 16.65 -2.73 -7.56
N ARG A 119 17.95 -2.92 -7.80
CA ARG A 119 18.90 -1.81 -7.74
C ARG A 119 18.79 -1.06 -9.06
N ILE A 120 18.33 0.19 -9.03
CA ILE A 120 18.56 1.10 -10.16
C ILE A 120 20.08 1.11 -10.41
N PRO A 121 20.56 0.67 -11.57
CA PRO A 121 21.99 0.74 -11.87
C PRO A 121 22.45 2.18 -11.74
N ARG A 122 23.60 2.37 -11.10
CA ARG A 122 24.17 3.69 -10.76
C ARG A 122 24.58 4.55 -11.97
N SER A 123 24.13 4.21 -13.20
CA SER A 123 24.52 4.86 -14.45
C SER A 123 23.62 6.02 -14.89
N VAL A 124 22.61 6.42 -14.12
CA VAL A 124 21.84 7.66 -14.37
C VAL A 124 22.20 8.75 -13.36
N ARG A 125 23.46 8.76 -12.89
CA ARG A 125 24.04 9.85 -12.10
C ARG A 125 25.47 10.16 -12.53
N THR A 126 25.68 10.27 -13.84
CA THR A 126 26.80 11.02 -14.41
C THR A 126 26.20 12.01 -15.37
N GLY A 127 26.20 13.27 -14.96
CA GLY A 127 25.75 14.37 -15.78
C GLY A 127 26.54 14.39 -17.08
N ASP A 128 25.82 14.32 -18.19
CA ASP A 128 26.23 14.98 -19.40
C ASP A 128 25.11 15.94 -19.80
N ARG A 129 24.93 16.98 -18.97
CA ARG A 129 24.41 18.25 -19.47
C ARG A 129 25.61 18.96 -20.12
N GLY A 130 26.01 18.50 -21.31
CA GLY A 130 26.71 19.38 -22.24
C GLY A 130 25.84 20.62 -22.44
N PRO A 131 26.40 21.85 -22.42
CA PRO A 131 25.58 23.03 -22.60
C PRO A 131 24.92 22.97 -23.97
N LEU A 132 23.58 22.98 -23.98
CA LEU A 132 22.79 23.17 -25.19
C LEU A 132 23.22 24.51 -25.82
N ARG A 133 24.01 24.44 -26.88
CA ARG A 133 24.29 25.58 -27.76
C ARG A 133 23.11 25.70 -28.71
N TRP A 134 22.26 26.70 -28.49
CA TRP A 134 21.33 27.14 -29.52
C TRP A 134 22.10 28.03 -30.52
N ARG A 135 22.04 27.68 -31.81
CA ARG A 135 22.32 28.57 -32.94
C ARG A 135 20.99 28.90 -33.60
#